data_AF-A0A0D3B268-F1
#
_entry.id   AF-A0A0D3B268-F1
#
_cell.length_a   1.000
_cell.length_b   1.000
_cell.length_c   1.000
_cell.angle_alpha   90.00
_cell.angle_beta   90.00
_cell.angle_gamma   90.00
#
_symmetry.space_group_name_H-M   'P 1'
#
loop_
_entity.id
_entity.type
_entity.pdbx_description
1 polymer ?
#
loop_
_entity_poly.entity_id
_entity_poly.type
_entity_poly.pdbx_seq_one_letter_code
_entity_poly.pdbx_strand_id
1 'polypeptide(L)'
;MSGSQIPRSNPDRVSSPTSSKSVTQTVNGSHQFVIQGYRLAKGMGVGKHIASDNFSVGGYQWGIFFYPDGKNPEDNSAYVSVFVALASEGTEVRALFELALVDQSGKGNHKVHSHFERSLDSGPYTLKYKGSMWGYKRFYRRTQLETSDFLKDDCLIINCTVGVVVSEVQCPRLHSIRVPDSELGSHFGVLLDSMEGSDVTFDIAGEKFQAHKLVLAARSPFFKSKFFNEPEANNREVTINNLEPKVFKALLQFMYKDSLPEDVEPVTAHTFDLLKLPEIYETLIVKLLAAADRYNLNRLRLLCESHICKGVSVKSVAKILALADRYKATELKDVCLKFTAENLAAVLETDAYQQLKDECLSLQSELLKAVAGYEEASNSTGGAKSQSVWAQLSDGGGDTSSRHVRQRTT
;
A
#
# COMPACT_ATOMS: atom_id res chain seq x y z
N MET A 1 46.99 -5.15 61.48
CA MET A 1 45.95 -4.27 60.91
C MET A 1 46.55 -3.56 59.71
N SER A 2 46.34 -4.12 58.51
CA SER A 2 46.86 -3.60 57.24
C SER A 2 45.77 -2.73 56.61
N GLY A 3 45.98 -1.42 56.58
CA GLY A 3 45.09 -0.46 55.91
C GLY A 3 45.48 -0.35 54.43
N SER A 4 44.75 -1.04 53.57
CA SER A 4 44.88 -0.94 52.11
C SER A 4 44.28 0.39 51.63
N GLN A 5 45.14 1.21 51.02
CA GLN A 5 44.81 2.51 50.44
C GLN A 5 43.86 2.38 49.23
N ILE A 6 42.91 3.30 49.14
CA ILE A 6 42.00 3.51 48.00
C ILE A 6 42.83 4.09 46.82
N PRO A 7 42.68 3.61 45.57
CA PRO A 7 43.36 4.22 44.43
C PRO A 7 42.73 5.59 44.11
N ARG A 8 43.58 6.61 43.97
CA ARG A 8 43.21 7.95 43.53
C ARG A 8 42.67 7.90 42.10
N SER A 9 41.53 8.55 41.87
CA SER A 9 40.94 8.76 40.55
C SER A 9 41.88 9.59 39.66
N ASN A 10 42.05 9.13 38.43
CA ASN A 10 42.88 9.75 37.39
C ASN A 10 42.17 11.03 36.87
N PRO A 11 42.75 12.24 36.95
CA PRO A 11 42.03 13.49 36.65
C PRO A 11 42.15 13.96 35.19
N ASP A 12 42.56 13.13 34.23
CA ASP A 12 42.73 13.55 32.82
C ASP A 12 42.00 12.64 31.81
N ARG A 13 40.67 12.54 31.93
CA ARG A 13 39.83 12.24 30.77
C ARG A 13 39.33 13.55 30.18
N VAL A 14 40.15 14.16 29.33
CA VAL A 14 39.67 15.23 28.45
C VAL A 14 38.64 14.61 27.52
N SER A 15 37.36 14.77 27.82
CA SER A 15 36.27 14.38 26.93
C SER A 15 36.42 15.19 25.64
N SER A 16 36.72 14.52 24.54
CA SER A 16 36.74 15.19 23.24
C SER A 16 35.37 15.83 22.98
N PRO A 17 35.31 17.09 22.53
CA PRO A 17 34.03 17.74 22.28
C PRO A 17 33.28 16.98 21.18
N THR A 18 32.07 16.54 21.48
CA THR A 18 31.16 15.99 20.46
C THR A 18 30.45 17.14 19.77
N SER A 19 30.33 17.05 18.45
CA SER A 19 29.53 18.00 17.67
C SER A 19 28.61 17.22 16.74
N SER A 20 27.41 17.76 16.52
CA SER A 20 26.45 17.23 15.56
C SER A 20 25.92 18.38 14.71
N LYS A 21 25.65 18.08 13.44
CA LYS A 21 25.06 19.03 12.50
C LYS A 21 23.75 18.44 11.99
N SER A 22 22.64 19.15 12.24
CA SER A 22 21.37 18.87 11.58
C SER A 22 21.37 19.56 10.22
N VAL A 23 21.12 18.82 9.16
CA VAL A 23 20.91 19.37 7.82
C VAL A 23 19.46 19.12 7.43
N THR A 24 18.72 20.20 7.28
CA THR A 24 17.34 20.17 6.75
C THR A 24 17.41 20.56 5.28
N GLN A 25 16.96 19.67 4.41
CA GLN A 25 16.92 19.88 2.97
C GLN A 25 15.55 19.53 2.40
N THR A 26 15.32 19.90 1.15
CA THR A 26 14.06 19.62 0.46
C THR A 26 14.31 18.62 -0.67
N VAL A 27 13.56 17.52 -0.69
CA VAL A 27 13.54 16.58 -1.82
C VAL A 27 12.39 17.00 -2.72
N ASN A 28 12.73 17.46 -3.92
CA ASN A 28 11.76 17.99 -4.87
C ASN A 28 11.37 16.93 -5.91
N GLY A 29 10.12 16.95 -6.33
CA GLY A 29 9.63 16.18 -7.46
C GLY A 29 8.40 16.85 -8.07
N SER A 30 8.24 16.68 -9.37
CA SER A 30 7.16 17.31 -10.14
C SER A 30 6.31 16.26 -10.85
N HIS A 31 5.02 16.55 -10.98
CA HIS A 31 4.05 15.73 -11.66
C HIS A 31 3.15 16.58 -12.55
N GLN A 32 2.94 16.11 -13.77
CA GLN A 32 2.05 16.74 -14.74
C GLN A 32 0.74 15.96 -14.78
N PHE A 33 -0.36 16.66 -14.56
CA PHE A 33 -1.70 16.11 -14.61
C PHE A 33 -2.49 16.72 -15.76
N VAL A 34 -2.84 15.87 -16.72
CA VAL A 34 -3.57 16.23 -17.93
C VAL A 34 -5.03 15.82 -17.77
N ILE A 35 -5.93 16.78 -17.88
CA ILE A 35 -7.38 16.58 -17.80
C ILE A 35 -7.95 16.78 -19.19
N GLN A 36 -8.31 15.68 -19.84
CA GLN A 36 -9.03 15.68 -21.11
C GLN A 36 -10.54 15.66 -20.85
N GLY A 37 -11.31 16.42 -21.63
CA GLY A 37 -12.76 16.48 -21.47
C GLY A 37 -13.24 17.47 -20.42
N TYR A 38 -12.60 18.66 -20.30
CA TYR A 38 -12.97 19.67 -19.30
C TYR A 38 -14.46 20.03 -19.34
N ARG A 39 -15.07 20.10 -20.52
CA ARG A 39 -16.51 20.38 -20.67
C ARG A 39 -17.39 19.36 -19.96
N LEU A 40 -16.97 18.09 -19.91
CA LEU A 40 -17.67 17.02 -19.19
C LEU A 40 -17.39 17.06 -17.69
N ALA A 41 -16.20 17.55 -17.31
CA ALA A 41 -15.83 17.75 -15.92
C ALA A 41 -16.58 18.92 -15.26
N LYS A 42 -16.86 19.98 -16.01
CA LYS A 42 -17.65 21.13 -15.54
C LYS A 42 -19.10 20.72 -15.28
N GLY A 43 -19.68 21.18 -14.17
CA GLY A 43 -21.06 20.83 -13.78
C GLY A 43 -21.16 19.56 -12.93
N MET A 44 -20.03 18.94 -12.55
CA MET A 44 -20.01 17.81 -11.61
C MET A 44 -20.51 18.18 -10.19
N GLY A 45 -20.58 19.47 -9.88
CA GLY A 45 -21.07 20.01 -8.61
C GLY A 45 -19.95 20.46 -7.68
N VAL A 46 -20.26 21.45 -6.84
CA VAL A 46 -19.33 22.01 -5.86
C VAL A 46 -18.82 20.91 -4.91
N GLY A 47 -17.51 20.91 -4.64
CA GLY A 47 -16.86 19.94 -3.76
C GLY A 47 -16.56 18.59 -4.40
N LYS A 48 -17.00 18.35 -5.64
CA LYS A 48 -16.58 17.19 -6.44
C LYS A 48 -15.29 17.51 -7.19
N HIS A 49 -14.42 16.51 -7.33
CA HIS A 49 -13.09 16.70 -7.91
C HIS A 49 -12.69 15.54 -8.82
N ILE A 50 -11.67 15.81 -9.63
CA ILE A 50 -10.90 14.84 -10.39
C ILE A 50 -9.53 14.73 -9.72
N ALA A 51 -9.09 13.51 -9.46
CA ALA A 51 -7.77 13.23 -8.89
C ALA A 51 -6.79 12.80 -9.99
N SER A 52 -5.53 13.19 -9.86
CA SER A 52 -4.43 12.58 -10.62
C SER A 52 -4.10 11.19 -10.08
N ASP A 53 -3.32 10.44 -10.85
CA ASP A 53 -2.58 9.31 -10.28
C ASP A 53 -1.64 9.77 -9.15
N ASN A 54 -1.28 8.82 -8.29
CA ASN A 54 -0.34 9.09 -7.22
C ASN A 54 1.09 9.17 -7.78
N PHE A 55 1.88 10.11 -7.25
CA PHE A 55 3.29 10.27 -7.59
C PHE A 55 4.17 10.36 -6.34
N SER A 56 5.41 9.91 -6.46
CA SER A 56 6.33 9.73 -5.33
C SER A 56 7.30 10.91 -5.18
N VAL A 57 7.33 11.53 -4.01
CA VAL A 57 8.34 12.56 -3.65
C VAL A 57 8.72 12.41 -2.19
N GLY A 58 10.02 12.39 -1.90
CA GLY A 58 10.54 12.36 -0.53
C GLY A 58 10.12 11.14 0.30
N GLY A 59 9.85 10.00 -0.35
CA GLY A 59 9.38 8.77 0.32
C GLY A 59 7.86 8.70 0.55
N TYR A 60 7.10 9.71 0.11
CA TYR A 60 5.64 9.78 0.27
C TYR A 60 4.93 9.78 -1.09
N GLN A 61 3.67 9.32 -1.09
CA GLN A 61 2.78 9.41 -2.26
C GLN A 61 1.93 10.67 -2.17
N TRP A 62 1.79 11.35 -3.30
CA TRP A 62 1.07 12.61 -3.45
C TRP A 62 0.07 12.51 -4.59
N GLY A 63 -1.03 13.26 -4.51
CA GLY A 63 -2.01 13.37 -5.60
C GLY A 63 -2.46 14.81 -5.80
N ILE A 64 -2.92 15.15 -7.00
CA ILE A 64 -3.45 16.47 -7.35
C ILE A 64 -4.96 16.37 -7.46
N PHE A 65 -5.69 17.20 -6.72
CA PHE A 65 -7.15 17.25 -6.75
C PHE A 65 -7.60 18.54 -7.42
N PHE A 66 -8.29 18.41 -8.55
CA PHE A 66 -8.87 19.51 -9.30
C PHE A 66 -10.39 19.57 -9.11
N TYR A 67 -10.90 20.73 -8.70
CA TYR A 67 -12.33 20.98 -8.51
C TYR A 67 -12.81 21.96 -9.59
N PRO A 68 -13.42 21.47 -10.68
CA PRO A 68 -13.93 22.32 -11.76
C PRO A 68 -14.96 23.33 -11.27
N ASP A 69 -15.85 22.90 -10.38
CA ASP A 69 -16.93 23.73 -9.82
C ASP A 69 -16.57 24.44 -8.52
N GLY A 70 -15.30 24.35 -8.10
CA GLY A 70 -14.81 24.89 -6.85
C GLY A 70 -15.02 23.94 -5.67
N LYS A 71 -14.21 24.11 -4.62
CA LYS A 71 -14.25 23.24 -3.44
C LYS A 71 -15.38 23.56 -2.46
N ASN A 72 -15.72 24.85 -2.31
CA ASN A 72 -16.70 25.34 -1.33
C ASN A 72 -17.87 26.04 -2.04
N PRO A 73 -19.09 25.99 -1.46
CA PRO A 73 -20.27 26.63 -2.06
C PRO A 73 -20.25 28.16 -1.97
N GLU A 74 -19.45 28.71 -1.06
CA GLU A 74 -19.31 30.17 -0.80
C GLU A 74 -19.00 30.99 -2.05
N ASP A 75 -18.33 30.39 -3.03
CA ASP A 75 -17.91 31.08 -4.25
C ASP A 75 -18.90 30.90 -5.41
N ASN A 76 -20.07 30.28 -5.21
CA ASN A 76 -21.10 30.02 -6.23
C ASN A 76 -20.53 29.45 -7.53
N SER A 77 -19.57 28.53 -7.40
CA SER A 77 -18.85 27.99 -8.55
C SER A 77 -18.21 29.09 -9.42
N ALA A 78 -17.67 30.17 -8.88
CA ALA A 78 -17.00 31.20 -9.70
C ALA A 78 -15.53 30.85 -10.04
N TYR A 79 -14.93 29.93 -9.28
CA TYR A 79 -13.51 29.58 -9.37
C TYR A 79 -13.33 28.08 -9.56
N VAL A 80 -12.23 27.71 -10.21
CA VAL A 80 -11.66 26.37 -10.10
C VAL A 80 -10.75 26.32 -8.87
N SER A 81 -10.67 25.16 -8.22
CA SER A 81 -9.75 24.93 -7.11
C SER A 81 -8.75 23.83 -7.43
N VAL A 82 -7.52 23.98 -6.95
CA VAL A 82 -6.46 22.96 -7.12
C VAL A 82 -5.81 22.73 -5.76
N PHE A 83 -5.64 21.46 -5.39
CA PHE A 83 -4.98 21.03 -4.18
C PHE A 83 -3.97 19.93 -4.46
N VAL A 84 -2.90 19.91 -3.68
CA VAL A 84 -2.04 18.74 -3.52
C VAL A 84 -2.42 18.03 -2.22
N ALA A 85 -2.55 16.71 -2.27
CA ALA A 85 -2.94 15.86 -1.17
C ALA A 85 -1.87 14.81 -0.87
N LEU A 86 -1.68 14.50 0.41
CA LEU A 86 -0.86 13.37 0.85
C LEU A 86 -1.67 12.07 0.67
N ALA A 87 -1.23 11.17 -0.19
CA ALA A 87 -1.92 9.92 -0.52
C ALA A 87 -1.40 8.71 0.26
N SER A 88 -0.16 8.74 0.76
CA SER A 88 0.40 7.70 1.63
C SER A 88 0.12 7.95 3.11
N GLU A 89 0.24 6.90 3.93
CA GLU A 89 0.29 7.08 5.38
C GLU A 89 1.53 7.90 5.77
N GLY A 90 1.34 8.84 6.70
CA GLY A 90 2.42 9.71 7.18
C GLY A 90 1.90 10.64 8.26
N THR A 91 2.63 10.74 9.37
CA THR A 91 2.38 11.69 10.45
C THR A 91 3.28 12.91 10.28
N GLU A 92 2.67 14.09 10.28
CA GLU A 92 3.36 15.39 10.27
C GLU A 92 4.38 15.62 9.14
N VAL A 93 4.05 15.23 7.91
CA VAL A 93 4.90 15.46 6.73
C VAL A 93 4.98 16.96 6.45
N ARG A 94 6.19 17.54 6.52
CA ARG A 94 6.42 18.94 6.16
C ARG A 94 6.77 19.05 4.68
N ALA A 95 6.02 19.85 3.92
CA ALA A 95 6.23 20.03 2.50
C ALA A 95 5.97 21.47 2.02
N LEU A 96 6.72 21.85 0.99
CA LEU A 96 6.47 22.97 0.11
C LEU A 96 5.77 22.46 -1.14
N PHE A 97 5.01 23.32 -1.82
CA PHE A 97 4.42 22.96 -3.09
C PHE A 97 4.35 24.15 -4.04
N GLU A 98 4.20 23.84 -5.32
CA GLU A 98 3.90 24.77 -6.39
C GLU A 98 2.83 24.14 -7.28
N LEU A 99 1.83 24.93 -7.63
CA LEU A 99 0.76 24.52 -8.53
C LEU A 99 0.71 25.50 -9.70
N ALA A 100 0.69 24.97 -10.93
CA ALA A 100 0.70 25.78 -12.14
C ALA A 100 -0.34 25.29 -13.16
N LEU A 101 -1.14 26.22 -13.71
CA LEU A 101 -1.82 25.97 -14.99
C LEU A 101 -0.84 26.23 -16.11
N VAL A 102 -0.66 25.23 -16.97
CA VAL A 102 0.30 25.29 -18.07
C VAL A 102 -0.34 26.03 -19.24
N ASP A 103 0.24 27.17 -19.61
CA ASP A 103 0.02 27.82 -20.91
C ASP A 103 0.31 26.86 -22.08
N GLN A 104 -0.69 26.70 -22.95
CA GLN A 104 -0.61 25.82 -24.13
C GLN A 104 -0.44 26.62 -25.43
N SER A 105 -0.28 27.95 -25.38
CA SER A 105 0.00 28.78 -26.57
C SER A 105 1.44 28.71 -27.06
N GLY A 106 2.34 28.10 -26.28
CA GLY A 106 3.78 28.05 -26.54
C GLY A 106 4.55 29.29 -26.08
N LYS A 107 3.90 30.26 -25.40
CA LYS A 107 4.55 31.48 -24.89
C LYS A 107 5.19 31.30 -23.51
N GLY A 108 4.88 30.20 -22.81
CA GLY A 108 5.43 29.89 -21.48
C GLY A 108 4.79 30.69 -20.33
N ASN A 109 3.62 31.30 -20.57
CA ASN A 109 2.97 32.19 -19.59
C ASN A 109 2.11 31.40 -18.59
N HIS A 110 2.71 30.49 -17.83
CA HIS A 110 1.99 29.65 -16.88
C HIS A 110 1.38 30.47 -15.71
N LYS A 111 0.18 30.09 -15.25
CA LYS A 111 -0.37 30.65 -14.01
C LYS A 111 0.18 29.85 -12.84
N VAL A 112 1.21 30.39 -12.18
CA VAL A 112 1.89 29.71 -11.07
C VAL A 112 1.45 30.25 -9.71
N HIS A 113 1.38 29.36 -8.73
CA HIS A 113 1.37 29.68 -7.30
C HIS A 113 2.41 28.82 -6.60
N SER A 114 3.52 29.43 -6.17
CA SER A 114 4.67 28.75 -5.57
C SER A 114 4.84 29.08 -4.10
N HIS A 115 5.29 28.09 -3.33
CA HIS A 115 5.69 28.25 -1.93
C HIS A 115 7.21 28.09 -1.72
N PHE A 116 7.99 27.85 -2.77
CA PHE A 116 9.44 27.66 -2.67
C PHE A 116 10.22 28.95 -2.40
N GLU A 117 9.67 30.12 -2.75
CA GLU A 117 10.37 31.42 -2.72
C GLU A 117 9.87 32.38 -1.63
N ARG A 118 9.13 31.90 -0.62
CA ARG A 118 8.55 32.77 0.42
C ARG A 118 9.61 33.33 1.38
N SER A 119 9.34 34.52 1.95
CA SER A 119 10.14 35.10 3.03
C SER A 119 10.22 34.13 4.22
N LEU A 120 11.26 34.28 5.04
CA LEU A 120 11.54 33.47 6.24
C LEU A 120 10.37 33.40 7.26
N ASP A 121 9.33 34.22 7.08
CA ASP A 121 8.17 34.33 7.97
C ASP A 121 7.12 33.22 7.77
N SER A 122 7.18 32.47 6.67
CA SER A 122 6.24 31.38 6.41
C SER A 122 6.96 30.10 6.00
N GLY A 123 7.00 29.15 6.93
CA GLY A 123 7.64 27.84 6.73
C GLY A 123 6.80 26.85 5.91
N PRO A 124 7.34 25.64 5.69
CA PRO A 124 6.65 24.54 5.03
C PRO A 124 5.32 24.15 5.70
N TYR A 125 4.38 23.63 4.91
CA TYR A 125 3.09 23.16 5.42
C TYR A 125 3.24 21.78 6.06
N THR A 126 2.57 21.55 7.18
CA THR A 126 2.49 20.24 7.83
C THR A 126 1.21 19.51 7.41
N LEU A 127 1.37 18.38 6.73
CA LEU A 127 0.30 17.45 6.36
C LEU A 127 0.27 16.32 7.39
N LYS A 128 -0.81 16.25 8.17
CA LYS A 128 -0.84 15.47 9.43
C LYS A 128 -1.20 14.01 9.24
N TYR A 129 -1.94 13.67 8.19
CA TYR A 129 -2.50 12.34 7.95
C TYR A 129 -2.82 12.15 6.46
N LYS A 130 -3.05 10.91 6.04
CA LYS A 130 -3.47 10.56 4.69
C LYS A 130 -4.78 11.26 4.29
N GLY A 131 -4.78 11.92 3.14
CA GLY A 131 -5.90 12.74 2.66
C GLY A 131 -5.85 14.20 3.12
N SER A 132 -4.90 14.58 4.00
CA SER A 132 -4.60 15.98 4.26
C SER A 132 -4.16 16.66 2.96
N MET A 133 -4.63 17.89 2.72
CA MET A 133 -4.40 18.59 1.46
C MET A 133 -4.19 20.07 1.65
N TRP A 134 -3.36 20.66 0.78
CA TRP A 134 -3.08 22.08 0.72
C TRP A 134 -3.18 22.59 -0.72
N GLY A 135 -3.57 23.84 -0.88
CA GLY A 135 -3.84 24.41 -2.19
C GLY A 135 -4.74 25.62 -2.13
N TYR A 136 -5.40 25.92 -3.24
CA TYR A 136 -6.10 27.18 -3.44
C TYR A 136 -7.56 26.95 -3.78
N LYS A 137 -8.46 27.42 -2.90
CA LYS A 137 -9.91 27.43 -3.15
C LYS A 137 -10.27 28.29 -4.37
N ARG A 138 -9.62 29.44 -4.50
CA ARG A 138 -9.80 30.40 -5.61
C ARG A 138 -8.56 30.43 -6.51
N PHE A 139 -8.22 29.28 -7.12
CA PHE A 139 -6.99 29.15 -7.90
C PHE A 139 -7.03 29.98 -9.19
N TYR A 140 -8.14 29.89 -9.93
CA TYR A 140 -8.37 30.72 -11.12
C TYR A 140 -9.87 30.92 -11.36
N ARG A 141 -10.28 32.07 -11.90
CA ARG A 141 -11.69 32.31 -12.24
C ARG A 141 -12.09 31.41 -13.40
N ARG A 142 -13.24 30.74 -13.29
CA ARG A 142 -13.66 29.78 -14.31
C ARG A 142 -13.92 30.44 -15.67
N THR A 143 -14.60 31.59 -15.68
CA THR A 143 -14.87 32.32 -16.92
C THR A 143 -13.60 32.79 -17.64
N GLN A 144 -12.55 33.11 -16.88
CA GLN A 144 -11.25 33.44 -17.43
C GLN A 144 -10.51 32.18 -17.91
N LEU A 145 -10.62 31.05 -17.19
CA LEU A 145 -10.03 29.78 -17.60
C LEU A 145 -10.54 29.35 -18.97
N GLU A 146 -11.86 29.38 -19.15
CA GLU A 146 -12.56 28.92 -20.35
C GLU A 146 -12.23 29.74 -21.61
N THR A 147 -11.72 30.97 -21.44
CA THR A 147 -11.31 31.87 -22.52
C THR A 147 -9.78 32.02 -22.64
N SER A 148 -9.02 31.35 -21.77
CA SER A 148 -7.55 31.47 -21.70
C SER A 148 -6.82 30.48 -22.61
N ASP A 149 -5.51 30.68 -22.73
CA ASP A 149 -4.60 29.72 -23.37
C ASP A 149 -4.24 28.52 -22.47
N PHE A 150 -4.80 28.43 -21.26
CA PHE A 150 -4.62 27.28 -20.36
C PHE A 150 -5.53 26.10 -20.71
N LEU A 151 -6.64 26.35 -21.40
CA LEU A 151 -7.59 25.32 -21.85
C LEU A 151 -7.60 25.30 -23.39
N LYS A 152 -7.02 24.26 -24.00
CA LYS A 152 -6.98 24.06 -25.46
C LYS A 152 -7.51 22.68 -25.79
N ASP A 153 -8.31 22.58 -26.85
CA ASP A 153 -8.86 21.30 -27.33
C ASP A 153 -9.51 20.46 -26.22
N ASP A 154 -10.25 21.14 -25.33
CA ASP A 154 -10.92 20.55 -24.16
C ASP A 154 -9.96 19.87 -23.15
N CYS A 155 -8.68 20.26 -23.19
CA CYS A 155 -7.59 19.74 -22.39
C CYS A 155 -7.01 20.81 -21.47
N LEU A 156 -6.90 20.50 -20.18
CA LEU A 156 -6.27 21.33 -19.16
C LEU A 156 -5.03 20.60 -18.61
N ILE A 157 -3.90 21.30 -18.48
CA ILE A 157 -2.67 20.72 -17.93
C ILE A 157 -2.29 21.45 -16.64
N ILE A 158 -2.13 20.68 -15.56
CA ILE A 158 -1.73 21.16 -14.23
C ILE A 158 -0.36 20.55 -13.90
N ASN A 159 0.63 21.40 -13.68
CA ASN A 159 1.91 20.95 -13.11
C ASN A 159 1.89 21.18 -11.60
N CYS A 160 2.28 20.16 -10.83
CA CYS A 160 2.50 20.25 -9.40
C CYS A 160 3.94 19.91 -9.09
N THR A 161 4.62 20.75 -8.32
CA THR A 161 5.93 20.44 -7.75
C THR A 161 5.79 20.37 -6.24
N VAL A 162 6.26 19.28 -5.63
CA VAL A 162 6.27 19.08 -4.18
C VAL A 162 7.71 19.07 -3.71
N GLY A 163 7.99 19.74 -2.60
CA GLY A 163 9.27 19.76 -1.93
C GLY A 163 9.12 19.23 -0.52
N VAL A 164 9.49 17.97 -0.29
CA VAL A 164 9.37 17.35 1.04
C VAL A 164 10.59 17.70 1.88
N VAL A 165 10.34 18.19 3.09
CA VAL A 165 11.39 18.59 4.02
C VAL A 165 11.93 17.36 4.74
N VAL A 166 13.18 17.02 4.49
CA VAL A 166 13.89 15.91 5.11
C VAL A 166 14.98 16.45 6.01
N SER A 167 14.97 16.06 7.28
CA SER A 167 16.02 16.40 8.24
C SER A 167 16.90 15.19 8.47
N GLU A 168 18.17 15.28 8.09
CA GLU A 168 19.18 14.27 8.42
C GLU A 168 20.18 14.84 9.42
N VAL A 169 20.47 14.08 10.47
CA VAL A 169 21.63 14.35 11.33
C VAL A 169 22.86 13.83 10.60
N GLN A 170 23.67 14.74 10.06
CA GLN A 170 24.94 14.37 9.47
C GLN A 170 25.92 14.06 10.60
N CYS A 171 26.10 12.77 10.90
CA CYS A 171 27.42 12.30 11.32
C CYS A 171 28.36 12.47 10.12
N PRO A 172 29.64 12.87 10.29
CA PRO A 172 30.59 12.90 9.18
C PRO A 172 30.70 11.49 8.60
N ARG A 173 29.96 11.20 7.52
CA ARG A 173 30.01 9.92 6.83
C ARG A 173 31.35 9.88 6.11
N LEU A 174 32.32 9.18 6.68
CA LEU A 174 33.48 8.68 5.95
C LEU A 174 32.95 7.95 4.70
N HIS A 175 33.41 8.35 3.52
CA HIS A 175 33.31 7.66 2.22
C HIS A 175 32.42 6.40 2.21
N SER A 176 31.20 6.47 1.67
CA SER A 176 30.33 5.29 1.60
C SER A 176 30.79 4.35 0.49
N ILE A 177 31.18 3.13 0.84
CA ILE A 177 31.40 2.04 -0.10
C ILE A 177 30.03 1.55 -0.58
N ARG A 178 29.82 1.45 -1.90
CA ARG A 178 28.64 0.78 -2.44
C ARG A 178 28.76 -0.72 -2.20
N VAL A 179 27.78 -1.28 -1.49
CA VAL A 179 27.68 -2.72 -1.25
C VAL A 179 26.74 -3.30 -2.32
N PRO A 180 27.16 -4.33 -3.09
CA PRO A 180 26.28 -5.03 -4.02
C PRO A 180 25.11 -5.74 -3.30
N ASP A 181 24.08 -6.10 -4.07
CA ASP A 181 22.98 -6.91 -3.56
C ASP A 181 23.45 -8.31 -3.12
N SER A 182 22.67 -8.95 -2.25
CA SER A 182 23.00 -10.29 -1.76
C SER A 182 22.89 -11.34 -2.86
N GLU A 183 23.97 -12.08 -3.09
CA GLU A 183 24.05 -13.20 -4.05
C GLU A 183 23.68 -14.55 -3.41
N LEU A 184 23.18 -14.56 -2.17
CA LEU A 184 22.90 -15.80 -1.43
C LEU A 184 21.87 -16.67 -2.18
N GLY A 185 20.78 -16.07 -2.65
CA GLY A 185 19.72 -16.78 -3.37
C GLY A 185 20.22 -17.39 -4.69
N SER A 186 21.09 -16.69 -5.43
CA SER A 186 21.70 -17.23 -6.65
C SER A 186 22.67 -18.36 -6.35
N HIS A 187 23.50 -18.25 -5.31
CA HIS A 187 24.44 -19.31 -4.92
C HIS A 187 23.72 -20.60 -4.49
N PHE A 188 22.66 -20.49 -3.69
CA PHE A 188 21.82 -21.66 -3.38
C PHE A 188 21.02 -22.15 -4.60
N GLY A 189 20.64 -21.24 -5.50
CA GLY A 189 20.08 -21.60 -6.81
C GLY A 189 20.97 -22.56 -7.60
N VAL A 190 22.26 -22.25 -7.72
CA VAL A 190 23.25 -23.11 -8.39
C VAL A 190 23.36 -24.47 -7.72
N LEU A 191 23.24 -24.54 -6.39
CA LEU A 191 23.24 -25.81 -5.66
C LEU A 191 22.02 -26.68 -6.02
N LEU A 192 20.84 -26.08 -6.18
CA LEU A 192 19.64 -26.80 -6.65
C LEU A 192 19.80 -27.29 -8.09
N ASP A 193 20.34 -26.44 -8.97
CA ASP A 193 20.45 -26.74 -10.41
C ASP A 193 21.55 -27.78 -10.71
N SER A 194 22.65 -27.77 -9.95
CA SER A 194 23.76 -28.73 -10.08
C SER A 194 23.51 -30.08 -9.39
N MET A 195 22.59 -30.11 -8.42
CA MET A 195 22.27 -31.28 -7.58
C MET A 195 23.46 -31.83 -6.76
N GLU A 196 24.57 -31.07 -6.69
CA GLU A 196 25.79 -31.49 -6.00
C GLU A 196 25.57 -31.61 -4.48
N GLY A 197 25.86 -32.79 -3.92
CA GLY A 197 25.67 -33.03 -2.48
C GLY A 197 24.23 -33.28 -2.06
N SER A 198 23.32 -33.52 -3.00
CA SER A 198 21.92 -33.86 -2.69
C SER A 198 21.83 -35.15 -1.85
N ASP A 199 21.03 -35.09 -0.80
CA ASP A 199 20.89 -36.14 0.22
C ASP A 199 19.44 -36.64 0.37
N VAL A 200 18.53 -36.12 -0.46
CA VAL A 200 17.14 -36.57 -0.60
C VAL A 200 16.66 -36.47 -2.05
N THR A 201 15.84 -37.42 -2.46
CA THR A 201 15.11 -37.46 -3.72
C THR A 201 13.61 -37.53 -3.42
N PHE A 202 12.84 -36.65 -4.03
CA PHE A 202 11.38 -36.65 -3.94
C PHE A 202 10.78 -37.29 -5.18
N ASP A 203 9.80 -38.17 -4.99
CA ASP A 203 8.94 -38.67 -6.06
C ASP A 203 7.60 -37.91 -6.01
N ILE A 204 7.35 -37.11 -7.05
CA ILE A 204 6.14 -36.30 -7.21
C ILE A 204 5.44 -36.78 -8.48
N ALA A 205 4.39 -37.58 -8.32
CA ALA A 205 3.62 -38.13 -9.43
C ALA A 205 4.50 -38.85 -10.50
N GLY A 206 5.58 -39.51 -10.08
CA GLY A 206 6.53 -40.21 -10.95
C GLY A 206 7.71 -39.36 -11.42
N GLU A 207 7.72 -38.05 -11.20
CA GLU A 207 8.85 -37.19 -11.49
C GLU A 207 9.78 -37.08 -10.26
N LYS A 208 11.09 -37.28 -10.48
CA LYS A 208 12.09 -37.29 -9.40
C LYS A 208 12.80 -35.95 -9.26
N PHE A 209 12.84 -35.43 -8.04
CA PHE A 209 13.50 -34.16 -7.70
C PHE A 209 14.55 -34.35 -6.62
N GLN A 210 15.81 -34.04 -6.92
CA GLN A 210 16.88 -34.07 -5.92
C GLN A 210 16.95 -32.75 -5.14
N ALA A 211 17.27 -32.83 -3.85
CA ALA A 211 17.39 -31.67 -2.96
C ALA A 211 18.28 -31.94 -1.75
N HIS A 212 18.35 -30.96 -0.85
CA HIS A 212 19.20 -30.95 0.34
C HIS A 212 18.33 -30.81 1.60
N LYS A 213 18.32 -31.83 2.46
CA LYS A 213 17.50 -31.89 3.68
C LYS A 213 17.69 -30.66 4.57
N LEU A 214 18.95 -30.24 4.76
CA LEU A 214 19.27 -29.08 5.60
C LEU A 214 18.70 -27.77 5.06
N VAL A 215 18.76 -27.55 3.74
CA VAL A 215 18.18 -26.36 3.11
C VAL A 215 16.68 -26.34 3.31
N LEU A 216 16.00 -27.44 3.00
CA LEU A 216 14.54 -27.54 3.13
C LEU A 216 14.09 -27.40 4.60
N ALA A 217 14.79 -28.05 5.54
CA ALA A 217 14.50 -27.97 6.96
C ALA A 217 14.74 -26.57 7.55
N ALA A 218 15.72 -25.82 7.05
CA ALA A 218 15.95 -24.44 7.47
C ALA A 218 14.81 -23.51 7.01
N ARG A 219 14.15 -23.86 5.91
CA ARG A 219 13.17 -23.00 5.22
C ARG A 219 11.72 -23.36 5.55
N SER A 220 11.45 -24.59 5.97
CA SER A 220 10.11 -25.09 6.27
C SER A 220 10.09 -25.90 7.57
N PRO A 221 9.27 -25.50 8.56
CA PRO A 221 9.02 -26.30 9.75
C PRO A 221 8.50 -27.71 9.45
N PHE A 222 7.73 -27.86 8.36
CA PHE A 222 7.25 -29.16 7.90
C PHE A 222 8.44 -30.07 7.54
N PHE A 223 9.34 -29.62 6.65
CA PHE A 223 10.50 -30.41 6.24
C PHE A 223 11.47 -30.63 7.40
N LYS A 224 11.61 -29.66 8.32
CA LYS A 224 12.38 -29.83 9.54
C LYS A 224 11.85 -31.00 10.36
N SER A 225 10.53 -31.08 10.56
CA SER A 225 9.92 -32.20 11.26
C SER A 225 10.09 -33.51 10.51
N LYS A 226 9.83 -33.51 9.19
CA LYS A 226 9.96 -34.71 8.34
C LYS A 226 11.36 -35.31 8.38
N PHE A 227 12.40 -34.48 8.43
CA PHE A 227 13.80 -34.94 8.36
C PHE A 227 14.50 -35.15 9.70
N PHE A 228 14.00 -34.57 10.78
CA PHE A 228 14.69 -34.66 12.08
C PHE A 228 13.85 -35.24 13.22
N ASN A 229 12.52 -35.31 13.06
CA ASN A 229 11.62 -35.77 14.13
C ASN A 229 10.91 -37.09 13.78
N GLU A 230 10.88 -37.50 12.51
CA GLU A 230 10.21 -38.71 12.08
C GLU A 230 11.17 -39.91 11.96
N PRO A 231 10.71 -41.15 12.24
CA PRO A 231 11.55 -42.35 12.19
C PRO A 231 12.10 -42.65 10.78
N GLU A 232 11.46 -42.11 9.75
CA GLU A 232 11.83 -42.20 8.33
C GLU A 232 12.89 -41.16 7.91
N ALA A 233 13.42 -40.38 8.85
CA ALA A 233 14.41 -39.32 8.61
C ALA A 233 15.63 -39.77 7.78
N ASN A 234 16.03 -41.03 7.91
CA ASN A 234 17.17 -41.62 7.18
C ASN A 234 16.84 -42.04 5.74
N ASN A 235 15.57 -42.02 5.34
CA ASN A 235 15.19 -42.35 3.97
C ASN A 235 15.76 -41.30 3.01
N ARG A 236 16.35 -41.79 1.92
CA ARG A 236 16.82 -40.95 0.82
C ARG A 236 15.73 -40.67 -0.21
N GLU A 237 14.62 -41.40 -0.17
CA GLU A 237 13.50 -41.24 -1.10
C GLU A 237 12.24 -40.88 -0.32
N VAL A 238 11.54 -39.83 -0.76
CA VAL A 238 10.33 -39.30 -0.13
C VAL A 238 9.25 -39.11 -1.19
N THR A 239 8.15 -39.82 -1.06
CA THR A 239 6.98 -39.62 -1.94
C THR A 239 6.06 -38.57 -1.35
N ILE A 240 5.70 -37.55 -2.15
CA ILE A 240 4.67 -36.57 -1.77
C ILE A 240 3.48 -36.74 -2.71
N ASN A 241 2.38 -37.22 -2.14
CA ASN A 241 1.12 -37.36 -2.85
C ASN A 241 0.34 -36.03 -2.88
N ASN A 242 -0.46 -35.83 -3.92
CA ASN A 242 -1.34 -34.68 -4.11
C ASN A 242 -0.57 -33.35 -4.22
N LEU A 243 0.52 -33.35 -4.98
CA LEU A 243 1.21 -32.14 -5.40
C LEU A 243 1.65 -32.32 -6.86
N GLU A 244 1.43 -31.30 -7.68
CA GLU A 244 1.86 -31.34 -9.07
C GLU A 244 3.37 -31.08 -9.18
N PRO A 245 4.07 -31.75 -10.10
CA PRO A 245 5.51 -31.57 -10.26
C PRO A 245 5.91 -30.11 -10.52
N LYS A 246 5.12 -29.38 -11.33
CA LYS A 246 5.35 -27.95 -11.60
C LYS A 246 5.28 -27.10 -10.32
N VAL A 247 4.32 -27.38 -9.44
CA VAL A 247 4.17 -26.67 -8.15
C VAL A 247 5.33 -27.02 -7.22
N PHE A 248 5.74 -28.29 -7.16
CA PHE A 248 6.87 -28.71 -6.34
C PHE A 248 8.19 -28.10 -6.81
N LYS A 249 8.43 -28.05 -8.12
CA LYS A 249 9.58 -27.35 -8.70
C LYS A 249 9.62 -25.89 -8.28
N ALA A 250 8.50 -25.20 -8.37
CA ALA A 250 8.38 -23.81 -7.96
C ALA A 250 8.61 -23.61 -6.44
N LEU A 251 8.13 -24.53 -5.60
CA LEU A 251 8.41 -24.54 -4.15
C LEU A 251 9.91 -24.71 -3.86
N LEU A 252 10.58 -25.64 -4.55
CA LEU A 252 12.02 -25.82 -4.43
C LEU A 252 12.76 -24.54 -4.83
N GLN A 253 12.43 -23.96 -5.97
CA GLN A 253 13.04 -22.71 -6.42
C GLN A 253 12.88 -21.58 -5.37
N PHE A 254 11.69 -21.42 -4.78
CA PHE A 254 11.50 -20.47 -3.68
C PHE A 254 12.36 -20.81 -2.45
N MET A 255 12.43 -22.07 -2.03
CA MET A 255 13.18 -22.45 -0.83
C MET A 255 14.68 -22.15 -0.96
N TYR A 256 15.24 -22.26 -2.16
CA TYR A 256 16.65 -21.96 -2.42
C TYR A 256 16.92 -20.49 -2.78
N LYS A 257 16.02 -19.84 -3.54
CA LYS A 257 16.24 -18.50 -4.10
C LYS A 257 15.54 -17.36 -3.35
N ASP A 258 14.60 -17.67 -2.44
CA ASP A 258 13.74 -16.73 -1.69
C ASP A 258 12.93 -15.76 -2.58
N SER A 259 12.61 -16.18 -3.81
CA SER A 259 11.83 -15.43 -4.79
C SER A 259 10.74 -16.29 -5.41
N LEU A 260 9.70 -15.65 -5.96
CA LEU A 260 8.78 -16.36 -6.86
C LEU A 260 9.55 -16.78 -8.12
N PRO A 261 9.28 -17.97 -8.65
CA PRO A 261 9.94 -18.44 -9.86
C PRO A 261 9.43 -17.71 -11.11
N GLU A 262 10.28 -17.67 -12.13
CA GLU A 262 10.06 -16.90 -13.37
C GLU A 262 8.88 -17.40 -14.21
N ASP A 263 8.45 -18.65 -14.01
CA ASP A 263 7.32 -19.27 -14.70
C ASP A 263 5.96 -18.90 -14.09
N VAL A 264 5.95 -18.11 -13.01
CA VAL A 264 4.74 -17.47 -12.49
C VAL A 264 4.39 -16.30 -13.42
N GLU A 265 3.32 -16.48 -14.20
CA GLU A 265 2.81 -15.43 -15.08
C GLU A 265 2.36 -14.20 -14.29
N PRO A 266 2.64 -12.98 -14.78
CA PRO A 266 2.22 -11.75 -14.12
C PRO A 266 0.69 -11.65 -14.06
N VAL A 267 0.17 -11.27 -12.89
CA VAL A 267 -1.26 -11.05 -12.69
C VAL A 267 -1.57 -9.56 -12.85
N THR A 268 -2.65 -9.27 -13.58
CA THR A 268 -3.26 -7.96 -13.73
C THR A 268 -4.71 -8.00 -13.27
N ALA A 269 -5.36 -6.83 -13.14
CA ALA A 269 -6.76 -6.73 -12.74
C ALA A 269 -7.69 -7.61 -13.61
N HIS A 270 -7.35 -7.82 -14.89
CA HIS A 270 -8.16 -8.59 -15.83
C HIS A 270 -7.89 -10.10 -15.81
N THR A 271 -6.77 -10.55 -15.23
CA THR A 271 -6.38 -11.96 -15.25
C THR A 271 -7.45 -12.86 -14.64
N PHE A 272 -8.09 -12.41 -13.55
CA PHE A 272 -9.12 -13.18 -12.85
C PHE A 272 -10.55 -12.76 -13.20
N ASP A 273 -10.76 -11.74 -14.03
CA ASP A 273 -12.10 -11.28 -14.40
C ASP A 273 -12.86 -12.38 -15.17
N LEU A 274 -12.19 -12.99 -16.15
CA LEU A 274 -12.79 -13.96 -17.07
C LEU A 274 -12.77 -15.40 -16.55
N LEU A 275 -11.89 -15.71 -15.60
CA LEU A 275 -11.74 -17.06 -15.06
C LEU A 275 -12.84 -17.40 -14.06
N LYS A 276 -13.39 -18.61 -14.17
CA LYS A 276 -14.27 -19.18 -13.14
C LYS A 276 -13.43 -19.62 -11.95
N LEU A 277 -14.07 -19.73 -10.78
CA LEU A 277 -13.37 -20.08 -9.55
C LEU A 277 -12.54 -21.39 -9.64
N PRO A 278 -13.02 -22.49 -10.28
CA PRO A 278 -12.22 -23.68 -10.50
C PRO A 278 -10.96 -23.43 -11.35
N GLU A 279 -11.06 -22.61 -12.39
CA GLU A 279 -9.93 -22.27 -13.26
C GLU A 279 -8.89 -21.42 -12.52
N ILE A 280 -9.34 -20.54 -11.61
CA ILE A 280 -8.46 -19.77 -10.74
C ILE A 280 -7.65 -20.70 -9.82
N TYR A 281 -8.28 -21.73 -9.24
CA TYR A 281 -7.58 -22.72 -8.42
C TYR A 281 -6.52 -23.50 -9.20
N GLU A 282 -6.69 -23.64 -10.52
CA GLU A 282 -5.73 -24.32 -11.38
C GLU A 282 -4.48 -23.49 -11.70
N THR A 283 -4.51 -22.18 -11.46
CA THR A 283 -3.36 -21.30 -11.71
C THR A 283 -2.17 -21.61 -10.79
N LEU A 284 -0.96 -21.52 -11.34
CA LEU A 284 0.27 -21.84 -10.59
C LEU A 284 0.40 -21.00 -9.31
N ILE A 285 0.06 -19.71 -9.36
CA ILE A 285 0.18 -18.81 -8.21
C ILE A 285 -0.78 -19.20 -7.06
N VAL A 286 -1.99 -19.66 -7.37
CA VAL A 286 -2.96 -20.11 -6.37
C VAL A 286 -2.58 -21.48 -5.82
N LYS A 287 -2.09 -22.40 -6.66
CA LYS A 287 -1.52 -23.68 -6.19
C LYS A 287 -0.30 -23.48 -5.30
N LEU A 288 0.55 -22.48 -5.61
CA LEU A 288 1.67 -22.09 -4.75
C LEU A 288 1.21 -21.50 -3.43
N LEU A 289 0.15 -20.67 -3.42
CA LEU A 289 -0.47 -20.18 -2.18
C LEU A 289 -0.95 -21.34 -1.30
N ALA A 290 -1.66 -22.31 -1.90
CA ALA A 290 -2.11 -23.51 -1.20
C ALA A 290 -0.94 -24.34 -0.61
N ALA A 291 0.13 -24.50 -1.39
CA ALA A 291 1.32 -25.18 -0.93
C ALA A 291 2.07 -24.39 0.17
N ALA A 292 2.08 -23.06 0.10
CA ALA A 292 2.70 -22.22 1.12
C ALA A 292 2.03 -22.41 2.49
N ASP A 293 0.69 -22.53 2.55
CA ASP A 293 -0.01 -22.89 3.80
C ASP A 293 0.38 -24.31 4.25
N ARG A 294 0.32 -25.29 3.34
CA ARG A 294 0.61 -26.70 3.65
C ARG A 294 2.03 -26.94 4.20
N TYR A 295 3.02 -26.25 3.65
CA TYR A 295 4.43 -26.40 4.03
C TYR A 295 4.92 -25.30 4.99
N ASN A 296 3.99 -24.47 5.49
CA ASN A 296 4.22 -23.39 6.46
C ASN A 296 5.33 -22.41 6.02
N LEU A 297 5.22 -21.94 4.77
CA LEU A 297 6.14 -21.00 4.12
C LEU A 297 5.54 -19.59 4.12
N ASN A 298 5.49 -18.93 5.29
CA ASN A 298 4.82 -17.63 5.46
C ASN A 298 5.27 -16.56 4.46
N ARG A 299 6.57 -16.49 4.16
CA ARG A 299 7.09 -15.53 3.19
C ARG A 299 6.62 -15.81 1.75
N LEU A 300 6.56 -17.07 1.35
CA LEU A 300 5.98 -17.44 0.05
C LEU A 300 4.49 -17.11 0.01
N ARG A 301 3.76 -17.37 1.10
CA ARG A 301 2.34 -17.02 1.21
C ARG A 301 2.12 -15.53 0.94
N LEU A 302 2.88 -14.65 1.60
CA LEU A 302 2.82 -13.20 1.38
C LEU A 302 3.22 -12.77 -0.04
N LEU A 303 4.20 -13.44 -0.65
CA LEU A 303 4.55 -13.19 -2.06
C LEU A 303 3.40 -13.56 -2.99
N CYS A 304 2.75 -14.70 -2.77
CA CYS A 304 1.55 -15.10 -3.52
C CYS A 304 0.39 -14.14 -3.29
N GLU A 305 0.14 -13.73 -2.04
CA GLU A 305 -0.89 -12.74 -1.68
C GLU A 305 -0.68 -11.42 -2.41
N SER A 306 0.54 -10.87 -2.35
CA SER A 306 0.91 -9.64 -3.07
C SER A 306 0.74 -9.78 -4.58
N HIS A 307 1.06 -10.94 -5.14
CA HIS A 307 0.92 -11.20 -6.55
C HIS A 307 -0.55 -11.30 -6.99
N ILE A 308 -1.38 -12.03 -6.24
CA ILE A 308 -2.82 -12.21 -6.50
C ILE A 308 -3.59 -10.89 -6.28
N CYS A 309 -3.16 -10.07 -5.32
CA CYS A 309 -3.76 -8.76 -5.00
C CYS A 309 -3.85 -7.84 -6.23
N LYS A 310 -2.89 -7.92 -7.16
CA LYS A 310 -2.90 -7.18 -8.44
C LYS A 310 -4.09 -7.51 -9.33
N GLY A 311 -4.74 -8.66 -9.09
CA GLY A 311 -5.91 -9.13 -9.81
C GLY A 311 -7.24 -8.74 -9.18
N VAL A 312 -7.24 -7.99 -8.07
CA VAL A 312 -8.47 -7.54 -7.40
C VAL A 312 -9.20 -6.50 -8.24
N SER A 313 -10.45 -6.80 -8.58
CA SER A 313 -11.37 -5.97 -9.35
C SER A 313 -12.79 -6.18 -8.82
N VAL A 314 -13.75 -5.36 -9.25
CA VAL A 314 -15.18 -5.59 -8.92
C VAL A 314 -15.65 -6.98 -9.34
N LYS A 315 -15.18 -7.50 -10.49
CA LYS A 315 -15.60 -8.80 -11.03
C LYS A 315 -14.89 -9.99 -10.39
N SER A 316 -13.68 -9.78 -9.87
CA SER A 316 -12.84 -10.85 -9.34
C SER A 316 -12.84 -10.94 -7.82
N VAL A 317 -13.13 -9.85 -7.10
CA VAL A 317 -12.91 -9.75 -5.64
C VAL A 317 -13.62 -10.84 -4.84
N ALA A 318 -14.85 -11.23 -5.21
CA ALA A 318 -15.55 -12.29 -4.51
C ALA A 318 -14.80 -13.64 -4.62
N LYS A 319 -14.34 -13.99 -5.83
CA LYS A 319 -13.54 -15.20 -6.09
C LYS A 319 -12.21 -15.17 -5.33
N ILE A 320 -11.56 -14.00 -5.30
CA ILE A 320 -10.29 -13.79 -4.59
C ILE A 320 -10.45 -13.80 -3.07
N LEU A 321 -11.60 -13.34 -2.56
CA LEU A 321 -11.91 -13.43 -1.14
C LEU A 321 -12.08 -14.89 -0.71
N ALA A 322 -12.78 -15.70 -1.50
CA ALA A 322 -12.99 -17.12 -1.21
C ALA A 322 -11.67 -17.92 -1.17
N LEU A 323 -10.75 -17.67 -2.11
CA LEU A 323 -9.43 -18.32 -2.09
C LEU A 323 -8.55 -17.82 -0.93
N ALA A 324 -8.64 -16.53 -0.57
CA ALA A 324 -7.88 -15.97 0.53
C ALA A 324 -8.29 -16.60 1.87
N ASP A 325 -9.60 -16.77 2.08
CA ASP A 325 -10.15 -17.48 3.24
C ASP A 325 -9.69 -18.94 3.28
N ARG A 326 -9.87 -19.66 2.17
CA ARG A 326 -9.54 -21.09 2.06
C ARG A 326 -8.09 -21.40 2.39
N TYR A 327 -7.16 -20.54 1.96
CA TYR A 327 -5.72 -20.74 2.13
C TYR A 327 -5.08 -19.86 3.21
N LYS A 328 -5.91 -19.30 4.11
CA LYS A 328 -5.46 -18.49 5.27
C LYS A 328 -4.52 -17.35 4.86
N ALA A 329 -4.85 -16.72 3.74
CA ALA A 329 -4.13 -15.60 3.15
C ALA A 329 -4.69 -14.30 3.74
N THR A 330 -4.24 -13.96 4.95
CA THR A 330 -4.86 -12.93 5.80
C THR A 330 -4.74 -11.53 5.22
N GLU A 331 -3.57 -11.14 4.70
CA GLU A 331 -3.37 -9.80 4.14
C GLU A 331 -4.21 -9.61 2.87
N LEU A 332 -4.26 -10.64 2.02
CA LEU A 332 -5.11 -10.61 0.82
C LEU A 332 -6.59 -10.58 1.18
N LYS A 333 -7.01 -11.32 2.22
CA LYS A 333 -8.40 -11.32 2.71
C LYS A 333 -8.80 -9.92 3.17
N ASP A 334 -7.96 -9.26 3.97
CA ASP A 334 -8.20 -7.90 4.47
C ASP A 334 -8.32 -6.88 3.33
N VAL A 335 -7.44 -6.96 2.33
CA VAL A 335 -7.52 -6.11 1.13
C VAL A 335 -8.83 -6.34 0.39
N CYS A 336 -9.24 -7.60 0.19
CA CYS A 336 -10.50 -7.94 -0.48
C CYS A 336 -11.72 -7.45 0.29
N LEU A 337 -11.74 -7.60 1.61
CA LEU A 337 -12.83 -7.11 2.47
C LEU A 337 -12.97 -5.58 2.37
N LYS A 338 -11.84 -4.86 2.46
CA LYS A 338 -11.82 -3.40 2.34
C LYS A 338 -12.27 -2.94 0.95
N PHE A 339 -11.72 -3.54 -0.10
CA PHE A 339 -12.11 -3.22 -1.48
C PHE A 339 -13.61 -3.47 -1.72
N THR A 340 -14.14 -4.57 -1.18
CA THR A 340 -15.56 -4.90 -1.28
C THR A 340 -16.40 -3.87 -0.53
N ALA A 341 -16.01 -3.44 0.67
CA ALA A 341 -16.72 -2.40 1.41
C ALA A 341 -16.76 -1.05 0.65
N GLU A 342 -15.65 -0.68 0.00
CA GLU A 342 -15.54 0.54 -0.80
C GLU A 342 -16.37 0.49 -2.11
N ASN A 343 -16.63 -0.71 -2.64
CA ASN A 343 -17.30 -0.92 -3.94
C ASN A 343 -18.58 -1.77 -3.82
N LEU A 344 -19.20 -1.80 -2.63
CA LEU A 344 -20.19 -2.80 -2.24
C LEU A 344 -21.32 -2.95 -3.26
N ALA A 345 -21.96 -1.84 -3.66
CA ALA A 345 -23.08 -1.87 -4.60
C ALA A 345 -22.72 -2.56 -5.92
N ALA A 346 -21.54 -2.30 -6.48
CA ALA A 346 -21.12 -2.91 -7.73
C ALA A 346 -20.76 -4.39 -7.57
N VAL A 347 -20.17 -4.77 -6.42
CA VAL A 347 -19.80 -6.17 -6.15
C VAL A 347 -21.05 -7.04 -5.92
N LEU A 348 -22.07 -6.53 -5.24
CA LEU A 348 -23.33 -7.25 -4.99
C LEU A 348 -24.06 -7.66 -6.27
N GLU A 349 -23.93 -6.87 -7.34
CA GLU A 349 -24.51 -7.15 -8.66
C GLU A 349 -23.72 -8.18 -9.48
N THR A 350 -22.57 -8.65 -9.00
CA THR A 350 -21.75 -9.62 -9.76
C THR A 350 -22.21 -11.05 -9.58
N ASP A 351 -22.19 -11.82 -10.67
CA ASP A 351 -22.48 -13.27 -10.64
C ASP A 351 -21.57 -14.02 -9.66
N ALA A 352 -20.30 -13.61 -9.57
CA ALA A 352 -19.32 -14.20 -8.67
C ALA A 352 -19.73 -14.06 -7.19
N TYR A 353 -20.23 -12.87 -6.79
CA TYR A 353 -20.76 -12.68 -5.45
C TYR A 353 -22.04 -13.49 -5.21
N GLN A 354 -22.94 -13.52 -6.20
CA GLN A 354 -24.19 -14.26 -6.10
C GLN A 354 -23.99 -15.77 -5.95
N GLN A 355 -22.93 -16.33 -6.54
CA GLN A 355 -22.54 -17.74 -6.38
C GLN A 355 -21.95 -18.03 -5.00
N LEU A 356 -21.19 -17.08 -4.44
CA LEU A 356 -20.49 -17.27 -3.16
C LEU A 356 -21.34 -16.95 -1.93
N LYS A 357 -22.46 -16.23 -2.10
CA LYS A 357 -23.31 -15.81 -0.98
C LYS A 357 -23.81 -17.00 -0.14
N ASP A 358 -24.09 -18.14 -0.75
CA ASP A 358 -24.63 -19.31 -0.04
C ASP A 358 -23.53 -20.21 0.57
N GLU A 359 -22.28 -20.03 0.15
CA GLU A 359 -21.17 -20.95 0.47
C GLU A 359 -20.36 -20.53 1.71
N CYS A 360 -20.51 -19.30 2.24
CA CYS A 360 -19.67 -18.84 3.35
C CYS A 360 -20.30 -17.80 4.29
N LEU A 361 -21.05 -18.27 5.31
CA LEU A 361 -21.67 -17.42 6.33
C LEU A 361 -20.67 -16.64 7.20
N SER A 362 -19.47 -17.19 7.43
CA SER A 362 -18.40 -16.51 8.17
C SER A 362 -17.89 -15.27 7.42
N LEU A 363 -17.70 -15.38 6.10
CA LEU A 363 -17.26 -14.27 5.26
C LEU A 363 -18.28 -13.14 5.20
N GLN A 364 -19.58 -13.45 5.24
CA GLN A 364 -20.62 -12.42 5.30
C GLN A 364 -20.53 -11.59 6.59
N SER A 365 -20.30 -12.23 7.73
CA SER A 365 -20.14 -11.56 9.02
C SER A 365 -18.90 -10.64 9.03
N GLU A 366 -17.79 -11.12 8.50
CA GLU A 366 -16.57 -10.33 8.35
C GLU A 366 -16.74 -9.16 7.37
N LEU A 367 -17.47 -9.36 6.27
CA LEU A 367 -17.81 -8.30 5.34
C LEU A 367 -18.71 -7.24 6.00
N LEU A 368 -19.72 -7.66 6.76
CA LEU A 368 -20.57 -6.76 7.54
C LEU A 368 -19.75 -5.92 8.54
N LYS A 369 -18.78 -6.54 9.22
CA LYS A 369 -17.84 -5.83 10.09
C LYS A 369 -17.01 -4.80 9.30
N ALA A 370 -16.45 -5.19 8.16
CA ALA A 370 -15.66 -4.30 7.31
C ALA A 370 -16.49 -3.09 6.81
N VAL A 371 -17.73 -3.33 6.37
CA VAL A 371 -18.68 -2.27 5.95
C VAL A 371 -19.08 -1.37 7.11
N ALA A 372 -19.28 -1.93 8.30
CA ALA A 372 -19.61 -1.17 9.50
C ALA A 372 -18.42 -0.38 10.06
N GLY A 373 -17.19 -0.64 9.60
CA GLY A 373 -15.96 -0.09 10.16
C GLY A 373 -15.60 -0.69 11.52
N TYR A 374 -16.03 -1.93 11.78
CA TYR A 374 -15.78 -2.64 13.02
C TYR A 374 -14.42 -3.35 12.96
N GLU A 375 -13.39 -2.73 13.53
CA GLU A 375 -12.11 -3.40 13.81
C GLU A 375 -12.28 -4.26 15.07
N GLU A 376 -11.98 -5.56 14.99
CA GLU A 376 -11.85 -6.37 16.20
C GLU A 376 -10.70 -5.83 17.03
N ALA A 377 -10.96 -5.54 18.31
CA ALA A 377 -9.96 -5.21 19.29
C ALA A 377 -9.06 -6.43 19.56
N SER A 378 -8.17 -6.72 18.61
CA SER A 378 -7.00 -7.55 18.88
C SER A 378 -6.03 -6.68 19.69
N ASN A 379 -5.50 -7.26 20.77
CA ASN A 379 -4.68 -6.57 21.79
C ASN A 379 -3.53 -5.75 21.18
N SER A 380 -3.80 -4.48 20.90
CA SER A 380 -2.79 -3.43 20.84
C SER A 380 -3.45 -2.12 21.28
N THR A 381 -2.86 -1.54 22.31
CA THR A 381 -3.27 -0.28 22.91
C THR A 381 -3.10 0.87 21.92
N GLY A 382 -4.19 1.54 21.55
CA GLY A 382 -4.13 2.83 20.86
C GLY A 382 -5.44 3.18 20.15
N GLY A 383 -6.41 3.74 20.89
CA GLY A 383 -7.71 4.08 20.34
C GLY A 383 -7.66 5.20 19.30
N ALA A 384 -8.30 4.98 18.17
CA ALA A 384 -8.94 6.01 17.37
C ALA A 384 -10.15 5.39 16.65
N LYS A 385 -11.35 5.80 17.06
CA LYS A 385 -12.60 5.33 16.43
C LYS A 385 -12.75 6.01 15.07
N SER A 386 -12.68 5.24 13.99
CA SER A 386 -13.21 5.67 12.68
C SER A 386 -14.73 5.56 12.69
N GLN A 387 -15.42 6.69 12.56
CA GLN A 387 -16.88 6.72 12.39
C GLN A 387 -17.27 6.38 10.95
N SER A 388 -18.23 5.48 10.77
CA SER A 388 -18.74 5.06 9.46
C SER A 388 -19.75 6.07 8.87
N VAL A 389 -19.77 6.14 7.54
CA VAL A 389 -20.54 7.08 6.70
C VAL A 389 -22.06 6.90 6.84
N TRP A 390 -22.54 5.75 7.32
CA TRP A 390 -23.97 5.44 7.44
C TRP A 390 -24.68 6.09 8.61
N ALA A 391 -23.95 6.61 9.62
CA ALA A 391 -24.56 7.27 10.77
C ALA A 391 -25.17 8.66 10.44
N GLN A 392 -24.97 9.18 9.22
CA GLN A 392 -25.46 10.51 8.83
C GLN A 392 -26.84 10.51 8.15
N LEU A 393 -27.45 9.34 7.92
CA LEU A 393 -28.73 9.24 7.18
C LEU A 393 -29.97 8.99 8.04
N SER A 394 -29.85 8.96 9.38
CA SER A 394 -31.00 8.70 10.26
C SER A 394 -31.47 9.88 11.11
N ASP A 395 -30.82 11.05 11.05
CA ASP A 395 -31.30 12.23 11.79
C ASP A 395 -32.03 13.21 10.85
N GLY A 396 -33.22 12.80 10.44
CA GLY A 396 -34.13 13.60 9.63
C GLY A 396 -35.58 13.29 9.98
N GLY A 397 -36.16 14.03 10.94
CA GLY A 397 -37.61 14.10 11.11
C GLY A 397 -38.11 14.55 12.49
N GLY A 398 -38.80 15.70 12.54
CA GLY A 398 -39.92 15.96 13.47
C GLY A 398 -39.56 16.61 14.82
N ASP A 399 -39.41 17.92 14.98
CA ASP A 399 -40.41 19.01 14.96
C ASP A 399 -40.91 19.45 16.36
N THR A 400 -41.18 20.76 16.45
CA THR A 400 -41.96 21.52 17.44
C THR A 400 -41.34 22.00 18.78
N SER A 401 -41.08 23.30 18.79
CA SER A 401 -41.41 24.31 19.82
C SER A 401 -41.69 23.84 21.26
N SER A 402 -40.85 24.29 22.21
CA SER A 402 -41.36 25.03 23.38
C SER A 402 -40.28 25.93 23.99
N ARG A 403 -40.50 27.24 23.87
CA ARG A 403 -39.92 28.26 24.75
C ARG A 403 -40.11 27.83 26.21
N HIS A 404 -39.04 27.72 26.99
CA HIS A 404 -39.12 27.94 28.45
C HIS A 404 -37.95 28.83 28.89
N VAL A 405 -38.30 30.10 29.08
CA VAL A 405 -37.61 31.04 29.95
C VAL A 405 -37.60 30.44 31.35
N ARG A 406 -36.42 30.34 31.97
CA ARG A 406 -36.32 30.23 33.42
C ARG A 406 -35.44 31.34 33.94
N GLN A 407 -36.07 32.47 34.24
CA GLN A 407 -35.57 33.39 35.24
C GLN A 407 -35.54 32.66 36.58
N ARG A 408 -34.37 32.69 37.22
CA ARG A 408 -34.23 32.62 38.67
C ARG A 408 -35.16 33.66 39.29
N THR A 409 -35.76 33.34 40.43
CA THR A 409 -35.46 33.98 41.74
C THR A 409 -36.45 33.44 42.76
N THR A 410 -35.94 32.78 43.82
CA THR A 410 -36.64 32.30 45.03
C THR A 410 -37.97 31.60 44.85
#